data_AF-A0AAJ5W058-F1
#
_entry.id   AF-A0AAJ5W058-F1
#
_cell.length_a   1.000
_cell.length_b   1.000
_cell.length_c   1.000
_cell.angle_alpha   90.00
_cell.angle_beta   90.00
_cell.angle_gamma   90.00
#
_symmetry.space_group_name_H-M   'P 1'
#
loop_
_entity.id
_entity.type
_entity.pdbx_description
1 polymer ?
#
loop_
_entity_poly.entity_id
_entity_poly.type
_entity_poly.pdbx_seq_one_letter_code
_entity_poly.pdbx_strand_id
1 'polypeptide(L)'
;MSVTDDVIAELDAERERIWLTLPEDVRDLGNGVLPRLTGPKKQYFTSLLYAEGEARTLADEILWGFIEVARDPETDLATMKKLVTQIIDYKADFFDFVGLPLTCKWIHRYAEGARAAETLEEFAAVTGAALSYTNRVHMWIQSVFPWGIASAFPRSDAKQTA
;
A
#
# COMPACT_ATOMS: atom_id res chain seq x y z
N MET A 1 18.19 18.31 6.84
CA MET A 1 17.73 17.13 6.10
C MET A 1 16.91 17.61 4.93
N SER A 2 16.97 16.92 3.81
CA SER A 2 16.05 17.17 2.70
C SER A 2 14.65 16.67 3.08
N VAL A 3 13.61 17.11 2.36
CA VAL A 3 12.25 16.56 2.53
C VAL A 3 12.24 15.05 2.26
N THR A 4 13.05 14.58 1.30
CA THR A 4 13.22 13.16 0.97
C THR A 4 13.74 12.37 2.17
N ASP A 5 14.80 12.86 2.84
CA ASP A 5 15.39 12.19 4.01
C ASP A 5 14.40 12.13 5.19
N ASP A 6 13.67 13.22 5.42
CA ASP A 6 12.66 13.28 6.48
C ASP A 6 11.55 12.25 6.23
N VAL A 7 11.05 12.15 4.99
CA VAL A 7 10.02 11.18 4.60
C VAL A 7 10.53 9.74 4.74
N ILE A 8 11.77 9.46 4.35
CA ILE A 8 12.38 8.13 4.54
C ILE A 8 12.38 7.76 6.02
N ALA A 9 12.89 8.66 6.88
CA ALA A 9 12.96 8.42 8.31
C ALA A 9 11.59 8.18 8.95
N GLU A 10 10.57 8.93 8.53
CA GLU A 10 9.20 8.76 9.02
C GLU A 10 8.56 7.43 8.57
N LEU A 11 8.76 7.04 7.30
CA LEU A 11 8.27 5.76 6.77
C LEU A 11 8.94 4.56 7.45
N ASP A 12 10.25 4.63 7.67
CA ASP A 12 10.97 3.60 8.42
C ASP A 12 10.49 3.52 9.87
N ALA A 13 10.32 4.66 10.53
CA ALA A 13 9.81 4.71 11.90
C ALA A 13 8.40 4.12 12.02
N GLU A 14 7.51 4.43 11.07
CA GLU A 14 6.18 3.84 11.03
C GLU A 14 6.23 2.34 10.77
N ARG A 15 7.05 1.89 9.80
CA ARG A 15 7.25 0.46 9.52
C ARG A 15 7.66 -0.29 10.79
N GLU A 16 8.61 0.26 11.56
CA GLU A 16 9.03 -0.33 12.83
C GLU A 16 7.91 -0.34 13.87
N ARG A 17 7.14 0.75 14.00
CA ARG A 17 5.98 0.84 14.91
C ARG A 17 4.99 -0.29 14.63
N ILE A 18 4.72 -0.55 13.35
CA ILE A 18 3.77 -1.57 12.92
C ILE A 18 4.40 -2.95 12.69
N TRP A 19 5.68 -3.14 13.01
CA TRP A 19 6.35 -4.40 12.67
C TRP A 19 5.68 -5.59 13.38
N LEU A 20 5.51 -5.53 14.70
CA LEU A 20 4.83 -6.59 15.46
C LEU A 20 3.46 -6.18 15.99
N THR A 21 3.00 -4.98 15.63
CA THR A 21 1.74 -4.40 16.10
C THR A 21 0.82 -4.17 14.92
N LEU A 22 -0.37 -4.77 14.97
CA LEU A 22 -1.40 -4.58 13.95
C LEU A 22 -1.80 -3.08 13.88
N PRO A 23 -1.68 -2.42 12.71
CA PRO A 23 -2.13 -1.05 12.52
C PRO A 23 -3.61 -0.89 12.81
N GLU A 24 -3.99 0.28 13.31
CA GLU A 24 -5.34 0.56 13.78
C GLU A 24 -6.36 0.49 12.65
N ASP A 25 -6.05 1.05 11.49
CA ASP A 25 -6.95 1.04 10.33
C ASP A 25 -7.11 -0.36 9.73
N VAL A 26 -6.04 -1.17 9.70
CA VAL A 26 -6.13 -2.57 9.25
C VAL A 26 -6.95 -3.42 10.23
N ARG A 27 -6.78 -3.22 11.54
CA ARG A 27 -7.62 -3.88 12.56
C ARG A 27 -9.09 -3.52 12.38
N ASP A 28 -9.38 -2.23 12.20
CA ASP A 28 -10.74 -1.74 12.10
C ASP A 28 -11.41 -2.26 10.81
N LEU A 29 -10.70 -2.24 9.68
CA LEU A 29 -11.13 -2.87 8.42
C LEU A 29 -11.44 -4.36 8.59
N GLY A 30 -10.55 -5.11 9.25
CA GLY A 30 -10.75 -6.55 9.53
C GLY A 30 -11.98 -6.84 10.40
N ASN A 31 -12.40 -5.88 11.23
CA ASN A 31 -13.60 -5.98 12.06
C ASN A 31 -14.84 -5.34 11.41
N GLY A 32 -14.75 -4.89 10.16
CA GLY A 32 -15.87 -4.27 9.44
C GLY A 32 -16.21 -2.85 9.90
N VAL A 33 -15.29 -2.17 10.58
CA VAL A 33 -15.42 -0.77 10.99
C VAL A 33 -14.82 0.13 9.90
N LEU A 34 -15.67 0.66 9.01
CA LEU A 34 -15.25 1.49 7.88
C LEU A 34 -15.81 2.92 8.03
N PRO A 35 -14.96 3.96 8.11
CA PRO A 35 -15.42 5.35 8.27
C PRO A 35 -16.39 5.82 7.18
N ARG A 36 -16.15 5.41 5.93
CA ARG A 36 -16.94 5.82 4.76
C ARG A 36 -18.13 4.90 4.46
N LEU A 37 -18.35 3.85 5.25
CA LEU A 37 -19.40 2.84 5.04
C LEU A 37 -19.36 2.23 3.63
N THR A 38 -18.16 2.09 3.06
CA THR A 38 -17.97 1.57 1.70
C THR A 38 -18.24 0.08 1.66
N GLY A 39 -18.78 -0.35 0.52
CA GLY A 39 -19.17 -1.74 0.28
C GLY A 39 -20.65 -1.86 -0.07
N PRO A 40 -20.98 -2.37 -1.27
CA PRO A 40 -22.36 -2.52 -1.71
C PRO A 40 -23.12 -3.46 -0.77
N LYS A 41 -24.43 -3.23 -0.62
CA LYS A 41 -25.33 -4.06 0.22
C LYS A 41 -24.94 -4.13 1.70
N LYS A 42 -24.29 -3.10 2.25
CA LYS A 42 -23.93 -2.99 3.68
C LYS A 42 -23.01 -4.12 4.18
N GLN A 43 -22.10 -4.60 3.34
CA GLN A 43 -21.03 -5.53 3.72
C GLN A 43 -19.66 -4.88 3.47
N TYR A 44 -18.62 -5.37 4.14
CA TYR A 44 -17.26 -4.83 4.05
C TYR A 44 -16.26 -5.77 3.37
N PHE A 45 -16.68 -6.99 3.00
CA PHE A 45 -15.84 -7.97 2.32
C PHE A 45 -15.24 -7.44 1.02
N THR A 46 -16.00 -6.70 0.21
CA THR A 46 -15.46 -6.10 -1.01
C THR A 46 -14.38 -5.06 -0.72
N SER A 47 -14.50 -4.32 0.37
CA SER A 47 -13.47 -3.35 0.78
C SER A 47 -12.19 -4.06 1.21
N LEU A 48 -12.30 -5.18 1.94
CA LEU A 48 -11.17 -6.07 2.24
C LEU A 48 -10.51 -6.62 0.97
N LEU A 49 -11.31 -7.09 0.00
CA LEU A 49 -10.83 -7.60 -1.28
C LEU A 49 -10.05 -6.54 -2.07
N TYR A 50 -10.59 -5.33 -2.14
CA TYR A 50 -9.90 -4.21 -2.78
C TYR A 50 -8.65 -3.81 -2.01
N ALA A 51 -8.68 -3.74 -0.68
CA ALA A 51 -7.51 -3.40 0.12
C ALA A 51 -6.36 -4.40 -0.09
N GLU A 52 -6.65 -5.71 -0.15
CA GLU A 52 -5.64 -6.74 -0.39
C GLU A 52 -5.00 -6.59 -1.78
N GLY A 53 -5.84 -6.52 -2.82
CA GLY A 53 -5.35 -6.39 -4.19
C GLY A 53 -4.57 -5.10 -4.43
N GLU A 54 -5.06 -3.97 -3.92
CA GLU A 54 -4.40 -2.68 -4.08
C GLU A 54 -3.09 -2.59 -3.30
N ALA A 55 -3.02 -3.15 -2.09
CA ALA A 55 -1.78 -3.17 -1.31
C ALA A 55 -0.69 -3.98 -2.00
N ARG A 56 -1.07 -5.13 -2.58
CA ARG A 56 -0.16 -5.95 -3.36
C ARG A 56 0.32 -5.24 -4.62
N THR A 57 -0.59 -4.71 -5.44
CA THR A 57 -0.23 -4.02 -6.69
C THR A 57 0.59 -2.76 -6.43
N LEU A 58 0.30 -2.01 -5.36
CA LEU A 58 1.13 -0.86 -4.98
C LEU A 58 2.58 -1.28 -4.71
N ALA A 59 2.78 -2.32 -3.90
CA ALA A 59 4.11 -2.79 -3.55
C ALA A 59 4.83 -3.49 -4.72
N ASP A 60 4.29 -4.62 -5.18
CA ASP A 60 4.99 -5.57 -6.07
C ASP A 60 5.12 -5.05 -7.50
N GLU A 61 4.20 -4.19 -7.96
CA GLU A 61 4.17 -3.75 -9.36
C GLU A 61 4.61 -2.29 -9.50
N ILE A 62 4.05 -1.39 -8.69
CA ILE A 62 4.24 0.05 -8.89
C ILE A 62 5.53 0.54 -8.22
N LEU A 63 5.64 0.39 -6.91
CA LEU A 63 6.80 0.91 -6.17
C LEU A 63 8.07 0.15 -6.57
N TRP A 64 7.99 -1.17 -6.71
CA TRP A 64 9.11 -1.95 -7.24
C TRP A 64 9.48 -1.54 -8.67
N GLY A 65 8.49 -1.41 -9.57
CA GLY A 65 8.74 -0.98 -10.95
C GLY A 65 9.34 0.43 -11.03
N PHE A 66 8.91 1.35 -10.18
CA PHE A 66 9.48 2.69 -10.07
C PHE A 66 10.95 2.68 -9.66
N ILE A 67 11.34 1.81 -8.72
CA ILE A 67 12.75 1.64 -8.33
C ILE A 67 13.55 1.11 -9.51
N GLU A 68 13.07 0.08 -10.22
CA GLU A 68 13.81 -0.49 -11.35
C GLU A 68 13.98 0.51 -12.50
N VAL A 69 12.94 1.28 -12.84
CA VAL A 69 13.03 2.33 -13.87
C VAL A 69 13.99 3.44 -13.44
N ALA A 70 14.01 3.82 -12.16
CA ALA A 70 14.93 4.84 -11.66
C ALA A 70 16.41 4.42 -11.66
N ARG A 71 16.72 3.12 -11.82
CA ARG A 71 18.12 2.64 -11.98
C ARG A 71 18.69 2.91 -13.36
N ASP A 72 17.84 3.15 -14.36
CA ASP A 72 18.27 3.53 -15.69
C ASP A 72 18.67 5.02 -15.71
N PRO A 73 19.95 5.36 -15.97
CA PRO A 73 20.39 6.75 -16.00
C PRO A 73 19.77 7.58 -17.13
N GLU A 74 19.15 6.96 -18.14
CA GLU A 74 18.42 7.66 -19.20
C GLU A 74 16.98 8.05 -18.79
N THR A 75 16.50 7.58 -17.64
CA THR A 75 15.17 7.92 -17.13
C THR A 75 15.04 9.40 -16.79
N ASP A 76 13.94 10.02 -17.24
CA ASP A 76 13.62 11.40 -16.88
C ASP A 76 12.90 11.48 -15.52
N LEU A 77 13.57 12.04 -14.52
CA LEU A 77 13.03 12.23 -13.16
C LEU A 77 11.74 13.08 -13.17
N ALA A 78 11.64 14.08 -14.04
CA ALA A 78 10.43 14.92 -14.10
C ALA A 78 9.20 14.12 -14.53
N THR A 79 9.37 13.15 -15.43
CA THR A 79 8.33 12.21 -15.83
C THR A 79 7.96 11.27 -14.68
N MET A 80 8.94 10.72 -13.95
CA MET A 80 8.67 9.90 -12.77
C MET A 80 7.82 10.64 -11.72
N LYS A 81 8.13 11.90 -11.45
CA LYS A 81 7.34 12.74 -10.52
C LYS A 81 5.90 12.95 -10.98
N LYS A 82 5.65 13.08 -12.29
CA LYS A 82 4.28 13.17 -12.84
C LYS A 82 3.52 11.85 -12.66
N LEU A 83 4.20 10.71 -12.83
CA LEU A 83 3.60 9.40 -12.59
C LEU A 83 3.24 9.22 -11.11
N VAL A 84 4.07 9.70 -10.18
CA VAL A 84 3.71 9.76 -8.75
C VAL A 84 2.39 10.52 -8.56
N THR A 85 2.27 11.74 -9.09
CA THR A 85 1.02 12.50 -8.97
C THR A 85 -0.19 11.76 -9.56
N GLN A 86 -0.06 11.17 -10.75
CA GLN A 86 -1.21 10.57 -11.42
C GLN A 86 -1.62 9.20 -10.85
N ILE A 87 -0.65 8.39 -10.42
CA ILE A 87 -0.89 7.01 -10.01
C ILE A 87 -0.96 6.92 -8.48
N ILE A 88 0.02 7.49 -7.78
CA ILE A 88 0.19 7.30 -6.35
C ILE A 88 -0.84 8.11 -5.56
N ASP A 89 -1.06 9.38 -5.90
CA ASP A 89 -2.04 10.20 -5.17
C ASP A 89 -3.46 9.60 -5.29
N TYR A 90 -3.84 9.13 -6.49
CA TYR A 90 -5.11 8.42 -6.70
C TYR A 90 -5.19 7.14 -5.86
N LYS A 91 -4.12 6.33 -5.83
CA LYS A 91 -4.10 5.11 -5.03
C LYS A 91 -4.19 5.40 -3.54
N ALA A 92 -3.50 6.42 -3.05
CA ALA A 92 -3.59 6.84 -1.65
C ALA A 92 -5.04 7.14 -1.26
N ASP A 93 -5.74 7.94 -2.07
CA ASP A 93 -7.15 8.25 -1.83
C ASP A 93 -8.05 7.02 -1.92
N PHE A 94 -7.70 6.04 -2.77
CA PHE A 94 -8.40 4.76 -2.83
C PHE A 94 -8.21 3.93 -1.55
N PHE A 95 -7.06 4.01 -0.88
CA PHE A 95 -6.88 3.38 0.44
C PHE A 95 -7.82 3.96 1.49
N ASP A 96 -8.03 5.27 1.51
CA ASP A 96 -9.04 5.89 2.38
C ASP A 96 -10.46 5.42 2.02
N PHE A 97 -10.77 5.32 0.72
CA PHE A 97 -12.04 4.79 0.25
C PHE A 97 -12.32 3.37 0.76
N VAL A 98 -11.33 2.46 0.76
CA VAL A 98 -11.51 1.09 1.25
C VAL A 98 -11.41 0.94 2.78
N GLY A 99 -11.21 2.04 3.52
CA GLY A 99 -11.22 2.03 4.99
C GLY A 99 -9.84 2.02 5.64
N LEU A 100 -8.79 2.44 4.93
CA LEU A 100 -7.41 2.51 5.42
C LEU A 100 -6.88 3.96 5.44
N PRO A 101 -7.45 4.86 6.26
CA PRO A 101 -7.07 6.28 6.28
C PRO A 101 -5.62 6.54 6.76
N LEU A 102 -5.07 5.70 7.65
CA LEU A 102 -3.67 5.86 8.09
C LEU A 102 -2.72 5.45 6.95
N THR A 103 -3.03 4.34 6.29
CA THR A 103 -2.30 3.90 5.09
C THR A 103 -2.34 4.97 3.99
N CYS A 104 -3.50 5.56 3.72
CA CYS A 104 -3.66 6.70 2.81
C CYS A 104 -2.70 7.86 3.15
N LYS A 105 -2.68 8.28 4.41
CA LYS A 105 -1.78 9.36 4.89
C LYS A 105 -0.31 9.04 4.58
N TRP A 106 0.13 7.81 4.83
CA TRP A 106 1.52 7.42 4.62
C TRP A 106 1.90 7.32 3.14
N ILE A 107 0.97 6.89 2.27
CA ILE A 107 1.20 6.89 0.82
C ILE A 107 1.29 8.31 0.28
N HIS A 108 0.45 9.23 0.76
CA HIS A 108 0.58 10.67 0.43
C HIS A 108 1.91 11.25 0.92
N ARG A 109 2.37 10.84 2.10
CA ARG A 109 3.67 11.27 2.64
C ARG A 109 4.84 10.78 1.77
N TYR A 110 4.78 9.53 1.30
CA TYR A 110 5.70 9.04 0.28
C TYR A 110 5.65 9.89 -1.00
N ALA A 111 4.46 10.18 -1.52
CA ALA A 111 4.29 10.93 -2.76
C ALA A 111 4.90 12.34 -2.67
N GLU A 112 4.83 12.99 -1.51
CA GLU A 112 5.52 14.24 -1.21
C GLU A 112 7.04 14.09 -1.32
N GLY A 113 7.63 13.10 -0.66
CA GLY A 113 9.07 12.84 -0.72
C GLY A 113 9.56 12.49 -2.12
N ALA A 114 8.83 11.65 -2.86
CA ALA A 114 9.18 11.28 -4.23
C ALA A 114 9.12 12.49 -5.19
N ARG A 115 8.19 13.42 -4.99
CA ARG A 115 8.15 14.68 -5.76
C ARG A 115 9.25 15.66 -5.35
N ALA A 116 9.71 15.61 -4.11
CA ALA A 116 10.79 16.46 -3.61
C ALA A 116 12.18 16.00 -4.08
N ALA A 117 12.40 14.70 -4.32
CA ALA A 117 13.67 14.13 -4.75
C ALA A 117 14.35 14.90 -5.90
N GLU A 118 15.62 15.26 -5.76
CA GLU A 118 16.38 16.02 -6.75
C GLU A 118 17.13 15.11 -7.74
N THR A 119 17.31 13.84 -7.39
CA THR A 119 17.98 12.83 -8.21
C THR A 119 17.15 11.55 -8.34
N LEU A 120 17.44 10.73 -9.36
CA LEU A 120 16.85 9.38 -9.49
C LEU A 120 17.21 8.49 -8.30
N GLU A 121 18.39 8.68 -7.71
CA GLU A 121 18.88 7.92 -6.57
C GLU A 121 18.08 8.24 -5.31
N GLU A 122 17.81 9.53 -5.04
CA GLU A 122 16.89 9.96 -3.98
C GLU A 122 15.47 9.45 -4.20
N PHE A 123 14.98 9.51 -5.44
CA PHE A 123 13.66 8.99 -5.80
C PHE A 123 13.55 7.49 -5.53
N ALA A 124 14.57 6.72 -5.91
CA ALA A 124 14.64 5.28 -5.65
C ALA A 124 14.73 4.99 -4.14
N ALA A 125 15.50 5.78 -3.39
CA ALA A 125 15.64 5.61 -1.93
C ALA A 125 14.31 5.81 -1.19
N VAL A 126 13.59 6.91 -1.45
CA VAL A 126 12.29 7.16 -0.80
C VAL A 126 11.22 6.17 -1.25
N THR A 127 11.26 5.73 -2.51
CA THR A 127 10.39 4.67 -3.01
C THR A 127 10.71 3.32 -2.35
N GLY A 128 11.97 3.03 -2.05
CA GLY A 128 12.39 1.86 -1.29
C GLY A 128 11.86 1.83 0.14
N ALA A 129 11.91 2.96 0.85
CA ALA A 129 11.31 3.09 2.18
C ALA A 129 9.79 2.87 2.13
N ALA A 130 9.11 3.47 1.14
CA ALA A 130 7.67 3.29 0.93
C ALA A 130 7.31 1.84 0.56
N LEU A 131 8.11 1.16 -0.27
CA LEU A 131 7.94 -0.25 -0.61
C LEU A 131 8.05 -1.14 0.63
N SER A 132 9.01 -0.86 1.51
CA SER A 132 9.19 -1.60 2.77
C SER A 132 7.99 -1.42 3.71
N TYR A 133 7.51 -0.19 3.87
CA TYR A 133 6.32 0.13 4.66
C TYR A 133 5.05 -0.52 4.09
N THR A 134 4.76 -0.33 2.80
CA THR A 134 3.54 -0.83 2.16
C THR A 134 3.48 -2.35 2.10
N ASN A 135 4.61 -3.03 1.91
CA ASN A 135 4.69 -4.49 2.05
C ASN A 135 4.29 -4.94 3.46
N ARG A 136 4.68 -4.20 4.49
CA ARG A 136 4.31 -4.54 5.87
C ARG A 136 2.83 -4.34 6.13
N VAL A 137 2.23 -3.27 5.60
CA VAL A 137 0.78 -3.07 5.63
C VAL A 137 0.06 -4.20 4.88
N HIS A 138 0.55 -4.58 3.69
CA HIS A 138 -0.01 -5.69 2.92
C HIS A 138 0.00 -7.01 3.72
N MET A 139 1.09 -7.34 4.42
CA MET A 139 1.12 -8.52 5.31
C MET A 139 0.05 -8.46 6.41
N TRP A 140 -0.20 -7.29 6.99
CA TRP A 140 -1.27 -7.14 7.98
C TRP A 140 -2.66 -7.29 7.37
N ILE A 141 -2.90 -6.74 6.18
CA ILE A 141 -4.15 -6.93 5.45
C ILE A 141 -4.39 -8.42 5.18
N GLN A 142 -3.35 -9.15 4.74
CA GLN A 142 -3.43 -10.60 4.57
C GLN A 142 -3.75 -11.33 5.88
N SER A 143 -3.26 -10.85 7.03
CA SER A 143 -3.52 -11.49 8.33
C SER A 143 -4.97 -11.36 8.80
N VAL A 144 -5.65 -10.25 8.44
CA VAL A 144 -7.05 -10.01 8.80
C VAL A 144 -8.03 -10.45 7.71
N PHE A 145 -7.52 -10.78 6.51
CA PHE A 145 -8.34 -11.25 5.41
C PHE A 145 -9.01 -12.59 5.77
N PRO A 146 -10.33 -12.74 5.54
CA PRO A 146 -11.09 -13.91 5.99
C PRO A 146 -10.89 -15.11 5.05
N TRP A 147 -9.67 -15.66 4.99
CA TRP A 147 -9.29 -16.75 4.08
C TRP A 147 -10.17 -18.00 4.18
N GLY A 148 -10.87 -18.21 5.30
CA GLY A 148 -11.88 -19.26 5.44
C GLY A 148 -12.99 -19.21 4.37
N ILE A 149 -13.24 -18.05 3.75
CA ILE A 149 -14.17 -17.95 2.61
C ILE A 149 -13.74 -18.82 1.42
N ALA A 150 -12.43 -19.06 1.25
CA ALA A 150 -11.90 -19.86 0.15
C ALA A 150 -12.38 -21.32 0.21
N SER A 151 -12.74 -21.82 1.40
CA SER A 151 -13.31 -23.17 1.55
C SER A 151 -14.63 -23.38 0.81
N ALA A 152 -15.35 -22.30 0.48
CA ALA A 152 -16.57 -22.35 -0.34
C ALA A 152 -16.29 -22.51 -1.85
N PHE A 153 -15.02 -22.36 -2.27
CA PHE A 153 -14.60 -22.38 -3.68
C PHE A 153 -13.46 -23.39 -3.88
N PRO A 154 -13.70 -24.70 -3.65
CA PRO A 154 -12.69 -25.71 -3.86
C PRO A 154 -12.29 -25.76 -5.35
N ARG A 155 -11.05 -26.18 -5.60
CA ARG A 155 -10.68 -26.62 -6.95
C ARG A 155 -11.50 -27.84 -7.34
N SER A 156 -11.77 -28.03 -8.62
CA SER A 156 -12.52 -29.20 -9.13
C SER A 156 -11.84 -30.54 -8.84
N ASP A 157 -10.52 -30.54 -8.64
CA ASP A 157 -9.72 -31.71 -8.29
C ASP A 157 -9.53 -31.91 -6.78
N ALA A 158 -9.96 -30.96 -5.97
CA ALA A 158 -9.97 -31.12 -4.52
C ALA A 158 -11.10 -32.07 -4.13
N LYS A 159 -10.76 -33.31 -3.77
CA LYS A 159 -11.70 -34.20 -3.07
C LYS A 159 -12.08 -33.51 -1.76
N GLN A 160 -13.28 -32.94 -1.68
CA GLN A 160 -13.82 -32.50 -0.40
C GLN A 160 -14.01 -33.74 0.48
N THR A 161 -13.19 -33.87 1.52
CA THR A 161 -13.54 -34.73 2.65
C THR A 161 -14.66 -34.04 3.42
N ALA A 162 -15.86 -34.62 3.34
CA ALA A 162 -17.01 -34.23 4.15
C ALA A 162 -16.72 -34.41 5.65
#